data_AF-A0A1G0ERV7-F1
#
_entry.id   AF-A0A1G0ERV7-F1
#
_cell.length_a   1.000
_cell.length_b   1.000
_cell.length_c   1.000
_cell.angle_alpha   90.00
_cell.angle_beta   90.00
_cell.angle_gamma   90.00
#
_symmetry.space_group_name_H-M   'P 1'
#
loop_
_entity.id
_entity.type
_entity.pdbx_description
1 polymer ?
#
loop_
_entity_poly.entity_id
_entity_poly.type
_entity_poly.pdbx_seq_one_letter_code
_entity_poly.pdbx_strand_id
1 'polypeptide(L)'
;MSEANVKLSGQSQTGVKPVTPTGVRYMYHDPCHSPMKTYPPLKVASELMGVDVPLNDRCCGEAGSFGVALPHIATQVRFRKEEEMRKGADALRADGFAGEVKILTSCPACHQGLSRYNDDSGTTSEYIVIEMARHLLGEDWLQDYVAKANNGGIERGLL
;
A
#
# COMPACT_ATOMS: atom_id res chain seq x y z
N MET A 1 39.46 5.34 24.45
CA MET A 1 38.93 5.34 23.07
C MET A 1 37.42 5.28 23.19
N SER A 2 36.78 6.39 22.85
CA SER A 2 35.36 6.70 23.06
C SER A 2 34.56 6.13 21.90
N GLU A 3 33.63 5.22 22.17
CA GLU A 3 32.51 4.95 21.25
C GLU A 3 31.25 5.55 21.86
N ALA A 4 30.89 6.72 21.35
CA ALA A 4 29.71 7.45 21.74
C ALA A 4 28.47 6.75 21.15
N ASN A 5 27.62 6.28 22.05
CA ASN A 5 26.21 5.98 21.78
C ASN A 5 25.52 7.26 21.27
N VAL A 6 25.41 7.41 19.95
CA VAL A 6 24.46 8.35 19.35
C VAL A 6 23.13 7.61 19.20
N LYS A 7 22.27 7.73 20.23
CA LYS A 7 20.83 7.46 20.09
C LYS A 7 20.27 8.43 19.03
N LEU A 8 20.06 7.92 17.82
CA LEU A 8 19.30 8.60 16.78
C LEU A 8 17.81 8.46 17.09
N SER A 9 17.29 9.34 17.94
CA SER A 9 15.85 9.59 18.02
C SER A 9 15.37 10.18 16.69
N GLY A 10 14.89 9.32 15.78
CA GLY A 10 14.20 9.78 14.56
C GLY A 10 14.55 9.09 13.23
N GLN A 11 15.35 8.01 13.21
CA GLN A 11 15.56 7.25 11.97
C GLN A 11 14.66 6.00 11.94
N SER A 12 13.79 5.91 10.94
CA SER A 12 13.05 4.68 10.63
C SER A 12 14.04 3.59 10.17
N GLN A 13 13.70 2.32 10.34
CA GLN A 13 14.57 1.21 9.90
C GLN A 13 14.77 1.19 8.37
N THR A 14 13.97 1.97 7.63
CA THR A 14 14.05 2.12 6.18
C THR A 14 14.87 3.34 5.73
N GLY A 15 15.31 4.21 6.65
CA GLY A 15 15.98 5.47 6.33
C GLY A 15 15.06 6.53 5.69
N VAL A 16 13.76 6.25 5.57
CA VAL A 16 12.75 7.17 5.01
C VAL A 16 11.93 7.79 6.14
N LYS A 17 11.66 9.10 6.06
CA LYS A 17 10.82 9.76 7.07
C LYS A 17 9.42 9.13 7.07
N PRO A 18 8.89 8.70 8.24
CA PRO A 18 7.53 8.22 8.34
C PRO A 18 6.57 9.35 7.96
N VAL A 19 5.47 9.01 7.30
CA VAL A 19 4.38 9.96 7.06
C VAL A 19 3.45 9.98 8.28
N THR A 20 2.67 11.05 8.46
CA THR A 20 1.63 11.12 9.49
C THR A 20 0.32 11.52 8.82
N PRO A 21 -0.41 10.55 8.27
CA PRO A 21 -1.62 10.81 7.50
C PRO A 21 -2.74 11.32 8.42
N THR A 22 -3.56 12.24 7.90
CA THR A 22 -4.76 12.75 8.59
C THR A 22 -6.01 12.41 7.77
N GLY A 23 -7.08 11.98 8.44
CA GLY A 23 -8.36 11.68 7.78
C GLY A 23 -8.46 10.35 7.03
N VAL A 24 -7.39 9.54 7.00
CA VAL A 24 -7.36 8.22 6.36
C VAL A 24 -6.87 7.17 7.35
N ARG A 25 -7.50 5.99 7.35
CA ARG A 25 -7.02 4.79 8.06
C ARG A 25 -6.59 3.72 7.08
N TYR A 26 -5.63 2.91 7.50
CA TYR A 26 -4.98 1.96 6.61
C TYR A 26 -5.15 0.53 7.10
N MET A 27 -5.22 -0.39 6.16
CA MET A 27 -4.90 -1.80 6.35
C MET A 27 -3.89 -2.22 5.29
N TYR A 28 -3.15 -3.30 5.52
CA TYR A 28 -2.09 -3.73 4.62
C TYR A 28 -2.38 -5.12 4.05
N HIS A 29 -2.30 -5.25 2.72
CA HIS A 29 -2.26 -6.54 2.05
C HIS A 29 -0.82 -6.89 1.71
N ASP A 30 -0.27 -7.83 2.49
CA ASP A 30 1.03 -8.43 2.18
C ASP A 30 0.90 -9.35 0.96
N PRO A 31 1.62 -9.09 -0.15
CA PRO A 31 1.52 -9.91 -1.35
C PRO A 31 2.01 -11.34 -1.09
N CYS A 32 1.37 -12.33 -1.74
CA CYS A 32 1.83 -13.73 -1.71
C CYS A 32 3.29 -13.88 -2.19
N HIS A 33 3.73 -12.98 -3.06
CA HIS A 33 5.13 -12.83 -3.49
C HIS A 33 5.70 -11.52 -2.95
N SER A 34 5.82 -11.42 -1.62
CA SER A 34 6.26 -10.19 -0.96
C SER A 34 7.68 -9.81 -1.41
N PRO A 35 7.91 -8.56 -1.87
CA PRO A 35 9.23 -8.12 -2.30
C PRO A 35 10.17 -7.84 -1.12
N MET A 36 9.65 -7.78 0.11
CA MET A 36 10.41 -7.48 1.32
C MET A 36 11.02 -8.75 1.91
N LYS A 37 12.34 -8.89 1.78
CA LYS A 37 13.08 -10.10 2.21
C LYS A 37 13.75 -9.96 3.57
N THR A 38 14.09 -8.73 3.96
CA THR A 38 14.90 -8.44 5.16
C THR A 38 14.06 -8.08 6.37
N TYR A 39 12.91 -7.43 6.16
CA TYR A 39 12.05 -6.92 7.21
C TYR A 39 10.62 -7.42 7.05
N PRO A 40 9.90 -7.69 8.16
CA PRO A 40 8.50 -8.09 8.10
C PRO A 40 7.65 -7.03 7.38
N PRO A 41 6.87 -7.39 6.35
CA PRO A 41 6.17 -6.42 5.52
C PRO A 41 5.21 -5.50 6.28
N LEU A 42 4.45 -6.07 7.22
CA LEU A 42 3.50 -5.33 8.04
C LEU A 42 4.18 -4.28 8.93
N LYS A 43 5.36 -4.62 9.47
CA LYS A 43 6.16 -3.71 10.28
C LYS A 43 6.68 -2.56 9.44
N VAL A 44 7.18 -2.85 8.23
CA VAL A 44 7.61 -1.82 7.28
C VAL A 44 6.44 -0.92 6.91
N ALA A 45 5.26 -1.47 6.60
CA ALA A 45 4.08 -0.67 6.27
C ALA A 45 3.69 0.29 7.41
N SER A 46 3.64 -0.21 8.64
CA SER A 46 3.30 0.61 9.82
C SER A 46 4.36 1.67 10.10
N GLU A 47 5.64 1.33 9.98
CA GLU A 47 6.74 2.29 10.14
C GLU A 47 6.71 3.39 9.08
N LEU A 48 6.46 3.04 7.81
CA LEU A 48 6.39 4.01 6.73
C LEU A 48 5.18 4.95 6.88
N MET A 49 4.04 4.42 7.31
CA MET A 49 2.81 5.19 7.49
C MET A 49 2.72 5.92 8.84
N GLY A 50 3.66 5.68 9.76
CA GLY A 50 3.70 6.32 11.08
C GLY A 50 2.50 6.01 11.99
N VAL A 51 1.70 5.00 11.64
CA VAL A 51 0.50 4.56 12.35
C VAL A 51 0.45 3.04 12.37
N ASP A 52 -0.33 2.46 13.29
CA ASP A 52 -0.61 1.02 13.24
C ASP A 52 -1.42 0.68 12.00
N VAL A 53 -0.94 -0.29 11.21
CA VAL A 53 -1.60 -0.74 9.99
C VAL A 53 -1.90 -2.23 10.12
N PRO A 54 -3.15 -2.63 10.41
CA PRO A 54 -3.51 -4.04 10.55
C PRO A 54 -3.40 -4.81 9.23
N LEU A 55 -3.11 -6.11 9.34
CA LEU A 55 -3.07 -7.01 8.20
C LEU A 55 -4.48 -7.28 7.68
N ASN A 56 -4.66 -7.16 6.36
CA ASN A 56 -5.81 -7.68 5.63
C ASN A 56 -5.38 -8.91 4.83
N ASP A 57 -5.58 -10.08 5.43
CA ASP A 57 -5.08 -11.36 4.96
C ASP A 57 -5.84 -11.87 3.71
N ARG A 58 -5.45 -13.05 3.23
CA ARG A 58 -5.98 -13.77 2.05
C ARG A 58 -5.55 -13.20 0.71
N CYS A 59 -5.43 -14.11 -0.25
CA CYS A 59 -5.07 -13.84 -1.64
C CYS A 59 -6.07 -12.88 -2.29
N CYS A 60 -5.59 -11.94 -3.11
CA CYS A 60 -6.43 -10.99 -3.83
C CYS A 60 -7.23 -11.61 -4.99
N GLY A 61 -6.97 -12.86 -5.36
CA GLY A 61 -7.73 -13.59 -6.38
C GLY A 61 -7.45 -13.18 -7.83
N GLU A 62 -6.49 -12.28 -8.07
CA GLU A 62 -6.28 -11.65 -9.38
C GLU A 62 -4.84 -11.72 -9.88
N ALA A 63 -3.87 -11.85 -8.97
CA ALA A 63 -2.45 -11.84 -9.31
C ALA A 63 -2.04 -13.06 -10.18
N GLY A 64 -1.03 -12.87 -11.04
CA GLY A 64 -0.41 -13.95 -11.83
C GLY A 64 -1.31 -14.54 -12.93
N SER A 65 -2.18 -13.73 -13.54
CA SER A 65 -3.19 -14.14 -14.53
C SER A 65 -4.24 -15.12 -13.99
N PHE A 66 -4.26 -15.41 -12.69
CA PHE A 66 -5.18 -16.37 -12.08
C PHE A 66 -6.65 -16.02 -12.33
N GLY A 67 -7.01 -14.73 -12.20
CA GLY A 67 -8.36 -14.23 -12.44
C GLY A 67 -8.87 -14.46 -13.87
N VAL A 68 -7.95 -14.55 -14.85
CA VAL A 68 -8.28 -14.76 -16.27
C VAL A 68 -8.16 -16.23 -16.67
N ALA A 69 -7.14 -16.93 -16.16
CA ALA A 69 -6.88 -18.33 -16.50
C ALA A 69 -7.89 -19.29 -15.86
N LEU A 70 -8.34 -19.01 -14.63
CA LEU A 70 -9.23 -19.86 -13.85
C LEU A 70 -10.37 -19.04 -13.21
N PRO A 71 -11.22 -18.37 -14.00
CA PRO A 71 -12.20 -17.41 -13.48
C PRO A 71 -13.20 -18.04 -12.50
N HIS A 72 -13.59 -19.30 -12.72
CA HIS A 72 -14.50 -20.02 -11.83
C HIS A 72 -13.92 -20.26 -10.42
N ILE A 73 -12.61 -20.50 -10.32
CA ILE A 73 -11.92 -20.65 -9.02
C ILE A 73 -11.64 -19.28 -8.43
N ALA A 74 -11.19 -18.33 -9.26
CA ALA A 74 -10.90 -16.97 -8.85
C ALA A 74 -12.11 -16.33 -8.16
N THR A 75 -13.31 -16.48 -8.70
CA THR A 75 -14.55 -15.97 -8.08
C THR A 75 -14.71 -16.41 -6.61
N GLN A 76 -14.41 -17.66 -6.27
CA GLN A 76 -14.49 -18.13 -4.88
C GLN A 76 -13.43 -17.50 -3.99
N VAL A 77 -12.21 -17.33 -4.51
CA VAL A 77 -11.13 -16.63 -3.79
C VAL A 77 -11.49 -15.16 -3.59
N ARG A 78 -12.11 -14.52 -4.59
CA ARG A 78 -12.56 -13.13 -4.51
C ARG A 78 -13.61 -12.94 -3.43
N PHE A 79 -14.62 -13.80 -3.33
CA PHE A 79 -15.63 -13.72 -2.26
C PHE A 79 -14.98 -13.77 -0.86
N ARG A 80 -14.04 -14.69 -0.65
CA ARG A 80 -13.30 -14.75 0.63
C ARG A 80 -12.46 -13.51 0.89
N LYS A 81 -11.85 -12.93 -0.15
CA LYS A 81 -11.08 -11.69 0.01
C LYS A 81 -11.99 -10.51 0.36
N GLU A 82 -13.13 -10.40 -0.30
CA GLU A 82 -14.11 -9.36 -0.05
C GLU A 82 -14.62 -9.40 1.41
N GLU A 83 -14.94 -10.59 1.92
CA GLU A 83 -15.32 -10.79 3.33
C GLU A 83 -14.24 -10.25 4.29
N GLU A 84 -12.96 -10.58 4.03
CA GLU A 84 -11.86 -10.08 4.86
C GLU A 84 -11.66 -8.56 4.71
N MET A 85 -11.85 -8.00 3.52
CA MET A 85 -11.78 -6.55 3.30
C MET A 85 -12.89 -5.80 4.04
N ARG A 86 -14.13 -6.27 3.95
CA ARG A 86 -15.26 -5.72 4.73
C ARG A 86 -14.97 -5.79 6.22
N LYS A 87 -14.55 -6.94 6.72
CA LYS A 87 -14.20 -7.14 8.14
C LYS A 87 -13.08 -6.20 8.60
N GLY A 88 -12.03 -6.03 7.80
CA GLY A 88 -10.94 -5.08 8.10
C GLY A 88 -11.42 -3.64 8.13
N ALA A 89 -12.26 -3.25 7.16
CA ALA A 89 -12.85 -1.93 7.08
C ALA A 89 -13.78 -1.63 8.26
N ASP A 90 -14.64 -2.59 8.64
CA ASP A 90 -15.55 -2.48 9.77
C ASP A 90 -14.78 -2.33 11.08
N ALA A 91 -13.71 -3.11 11.27
CA ALA A 91 -12.84 -3.00 12.44
C ALA A 91 -12.20 -1.60 12.52
N LEU A 92 -11.76 -1.04 11.39
CA LEU A 92 -11.21 0.32 11.30
C LEU A 92 -12.27 1.42 11.45
N ARG A 93 -13.55 1.09 11.43
CA ARG A 93 -14.67 2.03 11.62
C ARG A 93 -15.46 1.80 12.91
N ALA A 94 -15.07 0.81 13.71
CA ALA A 94 -15.82 0.38 14.90
C ALA A 94 -16.00 1.48 15.97
N ASP A 95 -15.13 2.49 15.98
CA ASP A 95 -15.19 3.65 16.88
C ASP A 95 -15.96 4.85 16.29
N GLY A 96 -16.68 4.66 15.18
CA GLY A 96 -17.43 5.72 14.50
C GLY A 96 -16.62 6.54 13.50
N PHE A 97 -15.40 6.11 13.14
CA PHE A 97 -14.62 6.75 12.10
C PHE A 97 -15.35 6.73 10.74
N ALA A 98 -15.64 7.93 10.23
CA ALA A 98 -16.34 8.12 8.96
C ALA A 98 -15.42 8.47 7.78
N GLY A 99 -14.10 8.47 7.99
CA GLY A 99 -13.12 8.82 6.96
C GLY A 99 -12.82 7.68 5.98
N GLU A 100 -11.86 7.94 5.10
CA GLU A 100 -11.42 6.97 4.09
C GLU A 100 -10.67 5.82 4.77
N VAL A 101 -10.97 4.60 4.35
CA VAL A 101 -10.19 3.40 4.68
C VAL A 101 -9.52 2.91 3.42
N LYS A 102 -8.20 2.78 3.46
CA LYS A 102 -7.38 2.42 2.30
C LYS A 102 -6.59 1.15 2.57
N ILE A 103 -6.65 0.19 1.64
CA ILE A 103 -5.79 -0.99 1.65
C ILE A 103 -4.50 -0.71 0.88
N LEU A 104 -3.38 -0.77 1.58
CA LEU A 104 -2.05 -0.58 1.01
C LEU A 104 -1.46 -1.92 0.60
N THR A 105 -0.68 -1.91 -0.47
CA THR A 105 0.10 -3.09 -0.88
C THR A 105 1.39 -2.68 -1.58
N SER A 106 2.37 -3.58 -1.65
CA SER A 106 3.62 -3.39 -2.38
C SER A 106 3.68 -4.19 -3.69
N CYS A 107 2.53 -4.64 -4.22
CA CYS A 107 2.46 -5.41 -5.47
C CYS A 107 1.46 -4.76 -6.44
N PRO A 108 1.88 -4.37 -7.68
CA PRO A 108 0.97 -3.74 -8.64
C PRO A 108 -0.18 -4.66 -9.07
N ALA A 109 0.06 -5.96 -9.21
CA ALA A 109 -0.98 -6.93 -9.54
C ALA A 109 -2.00 -7.08 -8.40
N CYS A 110 -1.54 -7.04 -7.14
CA CYS A 110 -2.44 -6.99 -6.00
C CYS A 110 -3.24 -5.70 -5.99
N HIS A 111 -2.64 -4.53 -6.21
CA HIS A 111 -3.37 -3.26 -6.25
C HIS A 111 -4.47 -3.27 -7.33
N GLN A 112 -4.16 -3.72 -8.55
CA GLN A 112 -5.13 -3.87 -9.62
C GLN A 112 -6.28 -4.83 -9.24
N GLY A 113 -5.97 -5.91 -8.53
CA GLY A 113 -6.99 -6.84 -8.05
C GLY A 113 -7.82 -6.27 -6.91
N LEU A 114 -7.17 -5.62 -5.95
CA LEU A 114 -7.78 -5.05 -4.76
C LEU A 114 -8.72 -3.89 -5.11
N SER A 115 -8.40 -3.10 -6.14
CA SER A 115 -9.26 -2.00 -6.59
C SER A 115 -10.64 -2.45 -7.06
N ARG A 116 -10.81 -3.72 -7.43
CA ARG A 116 -12.10 -4.30 -7.82
C ARG A 116 -13.06 -4.49 -6.66
N TYR A 117 -12.58 -4.52 -5.41
CA TYR A 117 -13.41 -4.65 -4.23
C TYR A 117 -13.78 -3.30 -3.59
N ASN A 118 -13.33 -2.18 -4.17
CA ASN A 118 -13.45 -0.87 -3.53
C ASN A 118 -14.91 -0.54 -3.16
N ASP A 119 -15.82 -0.68 -4.12
CA ASP A 119 -17.24 -0.38 -3.93
C ASP A 119 -17.90 -1.34 -2.93
N ASP A 120 -17.58 -2.64 -3.02
CA ASP A 120 -18.18 -3.67 -2.17
C ASP A 120 -17.69 -3.60 -0.72
N SER A 121 -16.44 -3.20 -0.51
CA SER A 121 -15.83 -3.11 0.83
C SER A 121 -15.90 -1.70 1.45
N GLY A 122 -16.33 -0.69 0.69
CA GLY A 122 -16.27 0.71 1.11
C GLY A 122 -14.84 1.16 1.42
N THR A 123 -13.88 0.73 0.59
CA THR A 123 -12.46 1.06 0.74
C THR A 123 -11.86 1.53 -0.59
N THR A 124 -10.65 2.08 -0.53
CA THR A 124 -9.80 2.30 -1.70
C THR A 124 -8.56 1.44 -1.61
N SER A 125 -7.85 1.22 -2.73
CA SER A 125 -6.58 0.51 -2.73
C SER A 125 -5.47 1.36 -3.33
N GLU A 126 -4.25 1.24 -2.82
CA GLU A 126 -3.11 2.01 -3.32
C GLU A 126 -1.79 1.26 -3.10
N TYR A 127 -0.82 1.56 -3.95
CA TYR A 127 0.55 1.11 -3.77
C TYR A 127 1.23 1.95 -2.68
N ILE A 128 1.83 1.32 -1.67
CA ILE A 128 2.36 2.02 -0.48
C ILE A 128 3.33 3.16 -0.81
N VAL A 129 4.18 3.00 -1.84
CA VAL A 129 5.12 4.05 -2.26
C VAL A 129 4.41 5.24 -2.91
N ILE A 130 3.29 5.01 -3.59
CA ILE A 130 2.49 6.08 -4.18
C ILE A 130 1.79 6.88 -3.09
N GLU A 131 1.22 6.19 -2.09
CA GLU A 131 0.64 6.85 -0.92
C GLU A 131 1.69 7.71 -0.19
N MET A 132 2.90 7.17 0.03
CA MET A 132 4.00 7.94 0.60
C MET A 132 4.39 9.15 -0.24
N ALA A 133 4.45 9.00 -1.57
CA ALA A 133 4.78 10.10 -2.46
C ALA A 133 3.79 11.26 -2.33
N ARG A 134 2.48 10.99 -2.24
CA ARG A 134 1.46 12.02 -2.01
C ARG A 134 1.69 12.76 -0.69
N HIS A 135 1.96 12.04 0.40
CA HIS A 135 2.20 12.64 1.72
C HIS A 135 3.52 13.41 1.81
N LEU A 136 4.58 12.96 1.13
CA LEU A 136 5.91 13.56 1.21
C LEU A 136 6.14 14.68 0.18
N LEU A 137 5.53 14.57 -1.00
CA LEU A 137 5.80 15.43 -2.16
C LEU A 137 4.58 16.24 -2.59
N GLY A 138 3.39 15.99 -2.03
CA GLY A 138 2.12 16.65 -2.38
C GLY A 138 1.33 15.90 -3.45
N GLU A 139 0.08 16.32 -3.69
CA GLU A 139 -0.83 15.65 -4.63
C GLU A 139 -0.34 15.72 -6.09
N ASP A 140 0.34 16.80 -6.47
CA ASP A 140 0.84 17.03 -7.83
C ASP A 140 2.19 16.32 -8.11
N TRP A 141 2.67 15.47 -7.19
CA TRP A 141 4.00 14.85 -7.26
C TRP A 141 4.29 14.17 -8.61
N LEU A 142 3.30 13.51 -9.20
CA LEU A 142 3.46 12.79 -10.46
C LEU A 142 3.63 13.76 -11.63
N GLN A 143 2.85 14.84 -11.66
CA GLN A 143 2.95 15.86 -12.70
C GLN A 143 4.30 16.57 -12.63
N ASP A 144 4.71 16.95 -11.41
CA ASP A 144 6.01 17.55 -11.15
C ASP A 144 7.16 16.63 -11.54
N TYR A 145 7.05 15.34 -11.21
CA TYR A 145 8.04 14.34 -11.57
C TYR A 145 8.17 14.19 -13.08
N VAL A 146 7.05 14.04 -13.80
CA VAL A 146 7.02 13.90 -15.26
C VAL A 146 7.56 15.15 -15.94
N ALA A 147 7.18 16.35 -15.50
CA ALA A 147 7.69 17.61 -16.04
C ALA A 147 9.21 17.73 -15.89
N LYS A 148 9.74 17.42 -14.70
CA LYS A 148 11.19 17.41 -14.43
C LYS A 148 11.92 16.38 -15.29
N ALA A 149 11.38 15.15 -15.40
CA ALA A 149 11.98 14.10 -16.21
C ALA A 149 12.02 14.47 -17.70
N ASN A 150 10.93 15.03 -18.23
CA ASN A 150 10.86 15.49 -19.62
C ASN A 150 11.85 16.63 -19.92
N ASN A 151 12.02 17.57 -18.98
CA ASN A 151 12.92 18.72 -19.14
C ASN A 151 14.40 18.35 -18.91
N GLY A 152 14.70 17.16 -18.39
CA GLY A 152 16.03 16.70 -18.01
C GLY A 152 16.73 15.76 -19.00
N GLY A 153 16.15 15.50 -20.18
CA GLY A 153 16.80 14.71 -21.23
C GLY A 153 16.34 13.25 -21.35
N ILE A 154 15.02 12.98 -21.33
CA ILE A 154 14.53 11.68 -21.81
C ILE A 154 14.89 11.56 -23.29
N GLU A 155 15.85 10.68 -23.59
CA GLU A 155 16.13 10.27 -24.95
C GLU A 155 14.91 9.51 -25.48
N ARG A 156 14.17 10.16 -26.39
CA ARG A 156 12.99 9.55 -27.01
C ARG A 156 13.47 8.56 -28.06
N GLY A 157 13.61 7.30 -27.66
CA GLY A 157 13.70 6.17 -28.60
C GLY A 157 12.38 6.02 -29.34
N LEU A 158 12.24 6.71 -30.47
CA LEU A 158 11.17 6.46 -31.44
C LEU A 158 11.45 5.08 -32.07
N LEU A 159 10.54 4.12 -31.88
CA LEU A 159 10.42 2.92 -32.71
C LEU A 159 9.35 3.15 -33.77
#